data_AF-A0A933ILE8-F1
#
_entry.id   AF-A0A933ILE8-F1
#
_cell.length_a   1.000
_cell.length_b   1.000
_cell.length_c   1.000
_cell.angle_alpha   90.00
_cell.angle_beta   90.00
_cell.angle_gamma   90.00
#
_symmetry.space_group_name_H-M   'P 1'
#
loop_
_entity.id
_entity.type
_entity.pdbx_description
1 polymer ?
#
loop_
_entity_poly.entity_id
_entity_poly.type
_entity_poly.pdbx_seq_one_letter_code
_entity_poly.pdbx_strand_id
1 'polypeptide(L)'
;MAGAWYRGRPCFQTLQEFIALCMNFNRVISRVAASMSMNPKEVTAFGKSPQTVKARALLCYWAHRKLGMTATEIAGRLKITQPAASRLSKQGEQIEKEVRFSLIGK
;
A
#
# COMPACT_ATOMS: atom_id res chain seq x y z
N MET A 1 -15.95 34.91 -22.59
CA MET A 1 -15.92 34.12 -21.34
C MET A 1 -15.51 32.70 -21.71
N ALA A 2 -14.22 32.37 -21.57
CA ALA A 2 -13.66 31.04 -21.80
C ALA A 2 -12.62 30.77 -20.70
N GLY A 3 -12.68 29.59 -20.12
CA GLY A 3 -12.05 29.25 -18.85
C GLY A 3 -10.53 29.07 -18.85
N ALA A 4 -10.00 28.89 -17.64
CA ALA A 4 -8.66 28.38 -17.41
C ALA A 4 -8.67 27.52 -16.14
N TRP A 5 -8.84 26.22 -16.33
CA TRP A 5 -8.57 25.21 -15.31
C TRP A 5 -7.04 25.10 -15.13
N TYR A 6 -6.59 25.21 -13.88
CA TYR A 6 -5.34 24.74 -13.28
C TYR A 6 -4.29 24.07 -14.21
N ARG A 7 -3.04 24.53 -14.11
CA ARG A 7 -1.98 23.75 -13.42
C ARG A 7 -0.62 24.47 -13.45
N GLY A 8 -0.25 25.06 -12.31
CA GLY A 8 1.14 25.30 -11.99
C GLY A 8 1.89 23.96 -11.88
N ARG A 9 3.03 23.86 -12.56
CA ARG A 9 3.95 22.73 -12.42
C ARG A 9 4.59 22.73 -11.02
N PRO A 10 4.72 21.59 -10.33
CA PRO A 10 5.54 21.56 -9.12
C PRO A 10 7.03 21.65 -9.50
N CYS A 11 7.73 22.54 -8.81
CA CYS A 11 9.18 22.74 -8.83
C CYS A 11 9.92 21.46 -8.37
N PHE A 12 11.08 21.20 -8.97
CA PHE A 12 11.85 19.94 -8.96
C PHE A 12 12.58 19.64 -7.62
N GLN A 13 11.89 19.72 -6.48
CA GLN A 13 12.48 19.45 -5.14
C GLN A 13 11.66 18.50 -4.26
N THR A 14 10.54 17.96 -4.74
CA THR A 14 9.64 17.10 -3.93
C THR A 14 9.90 15.60 -4.07
N LEU A 15 10.84 15.15 -4.91
CA LEU A 15 11.09 13.71 -5.05
C LEU A 15 11.65 13.10 -3.75
N GLN A 16 12.46 13.83 -3.00
CA GLN A 16 13.24 13.29 -1.88
C GLN A 16 12.41 13.06 -0.61
N GLU A 17 11.48 13.96 -0.28
CA GLU A 17 10.54 13.79 0.83
C GLU A 17 9.53 12.67 0.54
N PHE A 18 9.13 12.51 -0.72
CA PHE A 18 8.27 11.41 -1.16
C PHE A 18 9.01 10.08 -1.14
N ILE A 19 10.30 10.04 -1.53
CA ILE A 19 11.15 8.84 -1.45
C ILE A 19 11.29 8.38 0.01
N ALA A 20 11.50 9.29 0.97
CA ALA A 20 11.61 8.91 2.38
C ALA A 20 10.33 8.24 2.91
N LEU A 21 9.15 8.76 2.56
CA LEU A 21 7.86 8.15 2.92
C LEU A 21 7.52 6.90 2.08
N CYS A 22 8.09 6.78 0.87
CA CYS A 22 7.98 5.60 0.01
C CYS A 22 8.96 4.50 0.39
N MET A 23 10.12 4.78 0.99
CA MET A 23 11.10 3.77 1.40
C MET A 23 10.50 2.82 2.44
N ASN A 24 9.68 3.35 3.36
CA ASN A 24 8.96 2.54 4.32
C ASN A 24 7.89 1.64 3.66
N PHE A 25 7.11 2.18 2.72
CA PHE A 25 6.04 1.44 2.05
C PHE A 25 6.58 0.38 1.06
N ASN A 26 7.62 0.71 0.29
CA ASN A 26 8.31 -0.24 -0.58
C ASN A 26 8.94 -1.39 0.20
N ARG A 27 9.48 -1.12 1.40
CA ARG A 27 9.99 -2.17 2.29
C ARG A 27 8.88 -3.13 2.73
N VAL A 28 7.69 -2.61 3.04
CA VAL A 28 6.51 -3.44 3.34
C VAL A 28 6.08 -4.23 2.10
N ILE A 29 6.05 -3.61 0.91
CA ILE A 29 5.72 -4.30 -0.35
C ILE A 29 6.69 -5.46 -0.62
N SER A 30 7.99 -5.22 -0.55
CA SER A 30 9.00 -6.26 -0.74
C SER A 30 8.86 -7.39 0.27
N ARG A 31 8.44 -7.09 1.51
CA ARG A 31 8.22 -8.11 2.53
C ARG A 31 6.95 -8.92 2.30
N VAL A 32 5.86 -8.27 1.91
CA VAL A 32 4.61 -8.94 1.50
C VAL A 32 4.88 -9.87 0.32
N ALA A 33 5.63 -9.37 -0.67
CA ALA A 33 6.06 -10.12 -1.84
C ALA A 33 6.87 -11.38 -1.45
N ALA A 34 7.86 -11.23 -0.57
CA ALA A 34 8.64 -12.35 -0.04
C ALA A 34 7.77 -13.36 0.75
N SER A 35 6.82 -12.87 1.55
CA SER A 35 5.93 -13.72 2.37
C SER A 35 4.95 -14.51 1.50
N MET A 36 4.54 -13.95 0.37
CA MET A 36 3.59 -14.58 -0.55
C MET A 36 4.26 -15.20 -1.79
N SER A 37 5.60 -15.25 -1.82
CA SER A 37 6.41 -15.77 -2.95
C SER A 37 5.99 -15.20 -4.31
N MET A 38 5.72 -13.89 -4.38
CA MET A 38 5.27 -13.19 -5.58
C MET A 38 6.17 -11.98 -5.89
N ASN A 39 6.03 -11.40 -7.08
CA ASN A 39 6.83 -10.24 -7.44
C ASN A 39 6.32 -8.97 -6.70
N PRO A 40 7.19 -8.11 -6.13
CA PRO A 40 6.79 -6.83 -5.54
C PRO A 40 5.90 -5.97 -6.46
N LYS A 41 6.14 -6.04 -7.77
CA LYS A 41 5.34 -5.31 -8.76
C LYS A 41 3.91 -5.84 -8.86
N GLU A 42 3.71 -7.13 -8.62
CA GLU A 42 2.40 -7.80 -8.64
C GLU A 42 1.57 -7.51 -7.38
N VAL A 43 2.22 -7.26 -6.24
CA VAL A 43 1.55 -6.87 -4.99
C VAL A 43 0.77 -5.57 -5.17
N THR A 44 1.35 -4.60 -5.89
CA THR A 44 0.71 -3.31 -6.18
C THR A 44 -0.01 -3.28 -7.53
N ALA A 45 0.07 -4.35 -8.31
CA ALA A 45 -0.56 -4.39 -9.63
C ALA A 45 -2.09 -4.34 -9.51
N PHE A 46 -2.71 -3.76 -10.54
CA PHE A 46 -4.17 -3.74 -10.68
C PHE A 46 -4.64 -5.11 -11.20
N GLY A 47 -4.51 -6.14 -10.37
CA GLY A 47 -4.92 -7.51 -10.67
C GLY A 47 -6.18 -7.93 -9.92
N LYS A 48 -7.08 -8.65 -10.59
CA LYS A 48 -8.26 -9.31 -9.96
C LYS A 48 -7.95 -10.73 -9.45
N SER A 49 -6.69 -11.16 -9.48
CA SER A 49 -6.34 -12.49 -9.00
C SER A 49 -6.56 -12.58 -7.48
N PRO A 50 -7.07 -13.71 -6.97
CA PRO A 50 -7.25 -13.90 -5.53
C PRO A 50 -5.96 -13.68 -4.73
N GLN A 51 -4.80 -14.02 -5.31
CA GLN A 51 -3.48 -13.79 -4.72
C GLN A 51 -3.13 -12.29 -4.63
N THR A 52 -3.34 -11.50 -5.68
CA THR A 52 -3.07 -10.05 -5.64
C THR A 52 -3.99 -9.35 -4.64
N VAL A 53 -5.26 -9.76 -4.52
CA VAL A 53 -6.18 -9.20 -3.52
C VAL A 53 -5.72 -9.52 -2.10
N LYS A 54 -5.28 -10.76 -1.84
CA LYS A 54 -4.71 -11.15 -0.54
C LYS A 54 -3.42 -10.37 -0.22
N ALA A 55 -2.56 -10.16 -1.20
CA ALA A 55 -1.34 -9.37 -1.03
C ALA A 55 -1.63 -7.91 -0.69
N ARG A 56 -2.61 -7.29 -1.37
CA ARG A 56 -3.04 -5.93 -1.08
C ARG A 56 -3.71 -5.80 0.29
N ALA A 57 -4.45 -6.82 0.71
CA ALA A 57 -5.02 -6.88 2.05
C ALA A 57 -3.94 -6.90 3.13
N LEU A 58 -2.92 -7.77 2.98
CA LEU A 58 -1.79 -7.85 3.90
C LEU A 58 -0.98 -6.54 3.92
N LEU A 59 -0.75 -5.95 2.75
CA LEU A 59 -0.08 -4.65 2.61
C LEU A 59 -0.83 -3.53 3.34
N CYS A 60 -2.16 -3.45 3.20
CA CYS A 60 -2.99 -2.48 3.93
C CYS A 60 -2.86 -2.65 5.44
N TYR A 61 -2.95 -3.88 5.93
CA TYR A 61 -2.85 -4.18 7.35
C TYR A 61 -1.48 -3.79 7.93
N TRP A 62 -0.39 -4.17 7.25
CA TRP A 62 0.97 -3.81 7.68
C TRP A 62 1.26 -2.31 7.56
N ALA A 63 0.78 -1.64 6.51
CA ALA A 63 0.92 -0.19 6.39
C ALA A 63 0.20 0.54 7.55
N HIS A 64 -0.99 0.08 7.93
CA HIS A 64 -1.73 0.65 9.05
C HIS A 64 -1.05 0.35 10.40
N ARG A 65 -0.63 -0.90 10.64
CA ARG A 65 -0.08 -1.33 11.94
C ARG A 65 1.39 -0.98 12.17
N LYS A 66 2.22 -0.96 11.13
CA LYS A 66 3.67 -0.72 11.24
C LYS A 66 4.07 0.68 10.82
N LEU A 67 3.38 1.28 9.86
CA LEU A 67 3.71 2.63 9.37
C LEU A 67 2.79 3.71 9.96
N GLY A 68 1.76 3.34 10.71
CA GLY A 68 0.78 4.28 11.27
C GLY A 68 -0.03 5.02 10.20
N MET A 69 -0.03 4.52 8.95
CA MET A 69 -0.73 5.18 7.85
C MET A 69 -2.24 5.03 8.02
N THR A 70 -2.97 6.10 7.73
CA THR A 70 -4.43 6.10 7.72
C THR A 70 -4.97 5.33 6.52
N ALA A 71 -6.18 4.78 6.65
CA ALA A 71 -6.86 4.10 5.55
C ALA A 71 -7.01 4.97 4.29
N THR A 72 -7.10 6.29 4.47
CA THR A 72 -7.20 7.27 3.37
C THR A 72 -5.88 7.42 2.61
N GLU A 73 -4.75 7.49 3.30
CA GLU A 73 -3.43 7.54 2.67
C GLU A 73 -3.13 6.25 1.89
N ILE A 74 -3.47 5.10 2.49
CA ILE A 74 -3.33 3.78 1.87
C ILE A 74 -4.23 3.69 0.63
N ALA A 75 -5.48 4.16 0.73
CA ALA A 75 -6.44 4.20 -0.37
C ALA A 75 -5.93 5.05 -1.55
N GLY A 76 -5.35 6.23 -1.25
CA GLY A 76 -4.73 7.09 -2.25
C GLY A 76 -3.55 6.42 -2.97
N ARG A 77 -2.68 5.72 -2.24
CA ARG A 77 -1.53 5.00 -2.82
C ARG A 77 -1.95 3.80 -3.67
N LEU A 78 -2.96 3.06 -3.22
CA LEU A 78 -3.48 1.88 -3.92
C LEU A 78 -4.52 2.22 -4.99
N LYS A 79 -4.87 3.51 -5.16
CA LYS A 79 -5.95 3.99 -6.05
C LYS A 79 -7.26 3.23 -5.85
N ILE A 80 -7.63 2.99 -4.60
CA ILE A 80 -8.88 2.34 -4.19
C ILE A 80 -9.72 3.29 -3.35
N THR A 81 -10.97 2.94 -3.10
CA THR A 81 -11.82 3.68 -2.19
C THR A 81 -11.42 3.43 -0.73
N GLN A 82 -11.59 4.43 0.13
CA GLN A 82 -11.37 4.33 1.57
C GLN A 82 -12.12 3.15 2.24
N PRO A 83 -13.39 2.85 1.92
CA PRO A 83 -14.05 1.63 2.42
C PRO A 83 -13.41 0.33 1.93
N ALA A 84 -12.88 0.30 0.70
CA ALA A 84 -12.14 -0.87 0.20
C ALA A 84 -10.83 -1.07 0.98
N ALA A 85 -10.11 0.01 1.31
CA ALA A 85 -8.91 -0.05 2.14
C ALA A 85 -9.21 -0.59 3.55
N SER A 86 -10.31 -0.13 4.18
CA SER A 86 -10.76 -0.63 5.49
C SER A 86 -11.11 -2.12 5.45
N ARG A 87 -11.88 -2.56 4.45
CA ARG A 87 -12.21 -3.98 4.25
C ARG A 87 -10.96 -4.84 4.02
N LEU A 88 -10.04 -4.38 3.19
CA LEU A 88 -8.77 -5.05 2.92
C LEU A 88 -7.89 -5.13 4.17
N SER A 89 -7.85 -4.09 5.00
CA SER A 89 -7.09 -4.11 6.26
C SER A 89 -7.63 -5.19 7.22
N LYS A 90 -8.95 -5.35 7.33
CA LYS A 90 -9.55 -6.43 8.15
C LYS A 90 -9.23 -7.81 7.59
N GLN A 91 -9.30 -7.98 6.27
CA GLN A 91 -8.90 -9.23 5.61
C GLN A 91 -7.40 -9.51 5.79
N GLY A 92 -6.56 -8.47 5.77
CA GLY A 92 -5.11 -8.57 5.95
C GLY A 92 -4.72 -9.06 7.33
N GLU A 93 -5.45 -8.67 8.37
CA GLU A 93 -5.26 -9.18 9.73
C GLU A 93 -5.49 -10.70 9.80
N GLN A 94 -6.56 -11.18 9.16
CA GLN A 94 -6.87 -12.60 9.10
C GLN A 94 -5.80 -13.38 8.33
N ILE A 95 -5.31 -12.81 7.22
CA ILE A 95 -4.22 -13.39 6.41
C ILE A 95 -2.92 -13.44 7.23
N GLU A 96 -2.57 -12.40 7.97
CA GLU A 96 -1.37 -12.43 8.83
C GLU A 96 -1.43 -13.58 9.84
N LYS A 97 -2.60 -13.81 10.46
CA LYS A 97 -2.85 -14.92 11.38
C LYS A 97 -2.72 -16.29 10.68
N GLU A 98 -3.27 -16.43 9.48
CA GLU A 98 -3.24 -17.66 8.69
C GLU A 98 -1.83 -18.00 8.18
N VAL A 99 -1.11 -17.01 7.67
CA VAL A 99 0.19 -17.22 7.03
C VAL A 99 1.31 -17.33 8.09
N ARG A 100 1.04 -17.10 9.39
CA ARG A 100 1.99 -17.22 10.52
C ARG A 100 3.35 -16.54 10.27
N PHE A 101 3.42 -15.54 9.39
CA PHE A 101 4.62 -14.72 9.27
C PHE A 101 4.66 -13.76 10.43
N SER A 102 5.37 -14.14 11.48
CA SER A 102 5.93 -13.15 12.39
C SER A 102 6.90 -12.30 11.57
N LEU A 103 6.48 -11.09 11.24
CA LEU A 103 7.41 -10.00 10.95
C LEU A 103 8.25 -9.81 12.23
N ILE A 104 9.34 -10.57 12.34
CA ILE A 104 10.22 -10.66 13.50
C ILE A 104 10.64 -9.27 14.02
N GLY A 105 10.67 -9.16 15.35
CA GLY A 105 11.45 -8.18 16.10
C GLY A 105 10.61 -7.03 16.64
N LYS A 106 10.61 -6.89 17.97
CA LYS A 106 10.18 -5.69 18.70
C LYS A 106 10.76 -4.41 18.09
#